data_AF-A0AAN7YCH1-F1
#
_entry.id   AF-A0AAN7YCH1-F1
#
_cell.length_a   1.000
_cell.length_b   1.000
_cell.length_c   1.000
_cell.angle_alpha   90.00
_cell.angle_beta   90.00
_cell.angle_gamma   90.00
#
_symmetry.space_group_name_H-M   'P 1'
#
loop_
_entity.id
_entity.type
_entity.pdbx_description
1 polymer ?
#
loop_
_entity_poly.entity_id
_entity_poly.type
_entity_poly.pdbx_seq_one_letter_code
_entity_poly.pdbx_strand_id
1 'polypeptide(L)'
;MRREQCVSLFRKVMDSVCLLLRSHPQLTTQVLSSERYEQIQMCEDDNVTLLCVQMWIHTCTGKDFLSEFSDDSALLLLNEAVGQLAVSSASSVGGASVRLILLMANQQEARVKPLLLSFRGLDSLLDKDWRGRGFDQEVDQLIAIIQSDARILPQACSERVRAACLIQAAWRSFQTRRRLRSLNRAVCKVQRRYRSRRRQQQEHEEEQRGEEELRFQVCVRRQQARRKFHQKQRQLLQLLPPDQVQWYLQECERGAAVVIQSYWRGFRERRRYNTHTLRHTHTQQHAARTLQRAVRLFLQSGEQRRSPPLSVVTATEADSFLSPSGAIAARARDSHNALLQAGRLPWWRTGGDEDTFSPAPLQELEAELGGLFVGGQIQI
;
A
#
# COMPACT_ATOMS: atom_id res chain seq x y z
N MET A 1 -48.81 -23.41 -9.48
CA MET A 1 -50.02 -22.56 -9.48
C MET A 1 -49.93 -21.60 -10.66
N ARG A 2 -51.03 -21.32 -11.36
CA ARG A 2 -51.02 -20.36 -12.49
C ARG A 2 -50.75 -18.95 -11.96
N ARG A 3 -49.97 -18.12 -12.66
CA ARG A 3 -49.59 -16.75 -12.25
C ARG A 3 -50.79 -15.91 -11.79
N GLU A 4 -51.92 -16.02 -12.49
CA GLU A 4 -53.18 -15.36 -12.16
C GLU A 4 -53.77 -15.79 -10.80
N GLN A 5 -53.63 -17.08 -10.44
CA GLN A 5 -54.07 -17.60 -9.15
C GLN A 5 -53.22 -17.00 -8.02
N CYS A 6 -51.90 -16.91 -8.20
CA CYS A 6 -51.00 -16.28 -7.23
C CYS A 6 -51.33 -14.80 -7.01
N VAL A 7 -51.59 -14.03 -8.09
CA VAL A 7 -51.96 -12.61 -7.99
C VAL A 7 -53.31 -12.43 -7.30
N SER A 8 -54.29 -13.31 -7.57
CA SER A 8 -55.60 -13.24 -6.89
C SER A 8 -55.52 -13.56 -5.40
N LEU A 9 -54.66 -14.50 -5.00
CA LEU A 9 -54.39 -14.79 -3.60
C LEU A 9 -53.64 -13.64 -2.93
N PHE A 10 -52.64 -13.08 -3.59
CA PHE A 10 -51.90 -11.92 -3.09
C PHE A 10 -52.82 -10.71 -2.86
N ARG A 11 -53.72 -10.43 -3.82
CA ARG A 11 -54.75 -9.38 -3.66
C ARG A 11 -55.60 -9.61 -2.41
N LYS A 12 -56.11 -10.83 -2.19
CA LYS A 12 -56.89 -11.15 -0.98
C LYS A 12 -56.11 -10.92 0.31
N VAL A 13 -54.81 -11.22 0.32
CA VAL A 13 -53.93 -10.96 1.47
C VAL A 13 -53.80 -9.45 1.67
N MET A 14 -53.51 -8.68 0.63
CA MET A 14 -53.36 -7.23 0.71
C MET A 14 -54.66 -6.53 1.11
N ASP A 15 -55.81 -6.99 0.63
CA ASP A 15 -57.13 -6.49 1.05
C ASP A 15 -57.38 -6.76 2.53
N SER A 16 -56.98 -7.94 3.02
CA SER A 16 -57.09 -8.31 4.44
C SER A 16 -56.18 -7.46 5.31
N VAL A 17 -54.95 -7.19 4.86
CA VAL A 17 -54.00 -6.26 5.51
C VAL A 17 -54.57 -4.84 5.51
N CYS A 18 -55.15 -4.37 4.40
CA CYS A 18 -55.81 -3.07 4.33
C CYS A 18 -56.93 -2.94 5.38
N LEU A 19 -57.80 -3.95 5.50
CA LEU A 19 -58.88 -3.96 6.49
C LEU A 19 -58.33 -3.91 7.92
N LEU A 20 -57.30 -4.72 8.20
CA LEU A 20 -56.66 -4.76 9.52
C LEU A 20 -56.03 -3.40 9.88
N LEU A 21 -55.29 -2.80 8.95
CA LEU A 21 -54.63 -1.51 9.15
C LEU A 21 -55.66 -0.40 9.37
N ARG A 22 -56.77 -0.39 8.63
CA ARG A 22 -57.86 0.58 8.84
C ARG A 22 -58.49 0.47 10.23
N SER A 23 -58.61 -0.74 10.78
CA SER A 23 -59.14 -0.95 12.13
C SER A 23 -58.10 -0.71 13.23
N HIS A 24 -56.81 -0.85 12.92
CA HIS A 24 -55.70 -0.71 13.88
C HIS A 24 -54.53 0.07 13.27
N PRO A 25 -54.61 1.41 13.20
CA PRO A 25 -53.61 2.23 12.50
C PRO A 25 -52.21 2.17 13.14
N GLN A 26 -52.13 1.81 14.42
CA GLN A 26 -50.89 1.59 15.17
C GLN A 26 -49.98 0.51 14.54
N LEU A 27 -50.57 -0.47 13.83
CA LEU A 27 -49.81 -1.54 13.16
C LEU A 27 -49.10 -1.06 11.88
N THR A 28 -49.47 0.11 11.35
CA THR A 28 -48.90 0.67 10.12
C THR A 28 -47.39 0.79 10.19
N THR A 29 -46.88 1.32 11.30
CA THR A 29 -45.43 1.47 11.52
C THR A 29 -44.72 0.12 11.45
N GLN A 30 -45.32 -0.93 12.01
CA GLN A 30 -44.74 -2.28 12.01
C GLN A 30 -44.76 -2.91 10.62
N VAL A 31 -45.80 -2.64 9.81
CA VAL A 31 -45.87 -3.10 8.42
C VAL A 31 -44.84 -2.38 7.56
N LEU A 32 -44.75 -1.06 7.65
CA LEU A 32 -43.77 -0.26 6.91
C LEU A 32 -42.32 -0.58 7.31
N SER A 33 -42.07 -0.99 8.56
CA SER A 33 -40.75 -1.41 9.04
C SER A 33 -40.48 -2.90 8.89
N SER A 34 -41.38 -3.68 8.29
CA SER A 34 -41.25 -5.13 8.20
C SER A 34 -40.30 -5.55 7.07
N GLU A 35 -39.30 -6.38 7.39
CA GLU A 35 -38.41 -6.98 6.39
C GLU A 35 -39.19 -7.75 5.30
N ARG A 36 -40.32 -8.38 5.68
CA ARG A 36 -41.18 -9.10 4.73
C ARG A 36 -41.89 -8.17 3.77
N TYR A 37 -42.28 -6.99 4.24
CA TYR A 37 -42.92 -6.00 3.39
C TYR A 37 -41.91 -5.35 2.44
N GLU A 38 -40.70 -5.06 2.93
CA GLU A 38 -39.58 -4.60 2.10
C GLU A 38 -39.25 -5.61 0.98
N GLN A 39 -39.21 -6.91 1.28
CA GLN A 39 -39.02 -7.97 0.27
C GLN A 39 -40.13 -7.97 -0.81
N ILE A 40 -41.36 -7.63 -0.45
CA ILE A 40 -42.48 -7.49 -1.40
C ILE A 40 -42.31 -6.23 -2.25
N GLN A 41 -41.86 -5.12 -1.66
CA GLN A 41 -41.62 -3.85 -2.37
C GLN A 41 -40.47 -3.93 -3.37
N MET A 42 -39.44 -4.71 -3.07
CA MET A 42 -38.30 -4.97 -3.96
C MET A 42 -38.63 -5.94 -5.11
N CYS A 43 -39.88 -6.41 -5.21
CA CYS A 43 -40.30 -7.29 -6.30
C CYS A 43 -40.46 -6.49 -7.61
N GLU A 44 -39.81 -6.93 -8.69
CA GLU A 44 -39.86 -6.28 -10.00
C GLU A 44 -41.19 -6.49 -10.77
N ASP A 45 -42.21 -7.13 -10.17
CA ASP A 45 -43.52 -7.32 -10.83
C ASP A 45 -44.43 -6.10 -10.61
N ASP A 46 -44.70 -5.36 -11.70
CA ASP A 46 -45.58 -4.19 -11.70
C ASP A 46 -46.98 -4.44 -11.12
N ASN A 47 -47.50 -5.67 -11.19
CA ASN A 47 -48.80 -5.99 -10.59
C ASN A 47 -48.73 -6.07 -9.06
N VAL A 48 -47.62 -6.54 -8.52
CA VAL A 48 -47.39 -6.66 -7.07
C VAL A 48 -47.20 -5.27 -6.48
N THR A 49 -46.36 -4.43 -7.11
CA THR A 49 -46.14 -3.04 -6.70
C THR A 49 -47.41 -2.21 -6.81
N LEU A 50 -48.17 -2.35 -7.89
CA LEU A 50 -49.47 -1.69 -8.05
C LEU A 50 -50.45 -2.08 -6.92
N LEU A 51 -50.54 -3.37 -6.56
CA LEU A 51 -51.41 -3.82 -5.48
C LEU A 51 -50.96 -3.28 -4.11
N CYS A 52 -49.66 -3.16 -3.86
CA CYS A 52 -49.11 -2.51 -2.67
C CYS A 52 -49.50 -1.03 -2.57
N VAL A 53 -49.27 -0.26 -3.64
CA VAL A 53 -49.60 1.17 -3.67
C VAL A 53 -51.11 1.36 -3.57
N GLN A 54 -51.90 0.54 -4.28
CA GLN A 54 -53.35 0.55 -4.16
C GLN A 54 -53.82 0.23 -2.74
N MET A 55 -53.24 -0.78 -2.08
CA MET A 55 -53.56 -1.07 -0.68
C MET A 55 -53.40 0.19 0.17
N TRP A 56 -52.27 0.91 0.06
CA TRP A 56 -52.05 2.15 0.80
C TRP A 56 -53.02 3.27 0.44
N ILE A 57 -53.35 3.46 -0.84
CA ILE A 57 -54.39 4.42 -1.24
C ILE A 57 -55.70 4.10 -0.53
N HIS A 58 -56.11 2.83 -0.54
CA HIS A 58 -57.32 2.41 0.15
C HIS A 58 -57.21 2.69 1.66
N THR A 59 -56.13 2.28 2.32
CA THR A 59 -55.95 2.50 3.76
C THR A 59 -56.01 4.00 4.10
N CYS A 60 -55.30 4.85 3.34
CA CYS A 60 -55.23 6.29 3.57
C CYS A 60 -56.50 7.06 3.16
N THR A 61 -57.43 6.47 2.40
CA THR A 61 -58.70 7.13 2.04
C THR A 61 -59.61 7.39 3.26
N GLY A 62 -59.38 6.72 4.39
CA GLY A 62 -60.12 6.98 5.64
C GLY A 62 -59.79 8.36 6.21
N LYS A 63 -60.82 9.16 6.52
CA LYS A 63 -60.69 10.58 6.92
C LYS A 63 -59.76 10.84 8.11
N ASP A 64 -59.64 9.87 9.02
CA ASP A 64 -58.86 10.03 10.26
C ASP A 64 -57.62 9.12 10.30
N PHE A 65 -57.34 8.34 9.25
CA PHE A 65 -56.26 7.36 9.29
C PHE A 65 -54.87 8.01 9.30
N LEU A 66 -54.68 9.06 8.49
CA LEU A 66 -53.40 9.76 8.38
C LEU A 66 -53.08 10.67 9.58
N SER A 67 -54.08 11.04 10.40
CA SER A 67 -53.83 11.83 11.60
C SER A 67 -53.14 10.99 12.69
N GLU A 68 -53.38 9.68 12.72
CA GLU A 68 -52.76 8.73 13.66
C GLU A 68 -51.31 8.36 13.30
N PHE A 69 -50.83 8.72 12.11
CA PHE A 69 -49.47 8.41 11.69
C PHE A 69 -48.44 9.18 12.52
N SER A 70 -47.24 8.64 12.72
CA SER A 70 -46.07 9.42 13.12
C SER A 70 -45.40 10.07 11.90
N ASP A 71 -44.55 11.08 12.12
CA ASP A 71 -43.84 11.75 11.01
C ASP A 71 -42.93 10.75 10.28
N ASP A 72 -42.33 9.83 11.04
CA ASP A 72 -41.50 8.74 10.51
C ASP A 72 -42.32 7.78 9.63
N SER A 73 -43.53 7.38 10.05
CA SER A 73 -44.38 6.49 9.26
C SER A 73 -44.92 7.17 8.00
N ALA A 74 -45.26 8.47 8.09
CA ALA A 74 -45.61 9.26 6.92
C ALA A 74 -44.42 9.38 5.96
N LEU A 75 -43.20 9.59 6.47
CA LEU A 75 -41.99 9.66 5.68
C LEU A 75 -41.64 8.30 5.03
N LEU A 76 -41.79 7.18 5.74
CA LEU A 76 -41.59 5.84 5.18
C LEU A 76 -42.55 5.56 4.02
N LEU A 77 -43.83 5.93 4.17
CA LEU A 77 -44.82 5.76 3.10
C LEU A 77 -44.54 6.69 1.89
N LEU A 78 -44.10 7.92 2.14
CA LEU A 78 -43.67 8.85 1.08
C LEU A 78 -42.40 8.35 0.38
N ASN A 79 -41.41 7.85 1.13
CA ASN A 79 -40.20 7.25 0.57
C ASN A 79 -40.55 6.10 -0.37
N GLU A 80 -41.52 5.27 0.01
CA GLU A 80 -41.99 4.18 -0.84
C GLU A 80 -42.62 4.74 -2.13
N ALA A 81 -43.61 5.63 -2.03
CA ALA A 81 -44.29 6.16 -3.20
C ALA A 81 -43.33 6.89 -4.15
N VAL A 82 -42.41 7.69 -3.62
CA VAL A 82 -41.37 8.41 -4.38
C VAL A 82 -40.33 7.44 -4.95
N GLY A 83 -39.95 6.40 -4.20
CA GLY A 83 -39.07 5.34 -4.67
C GLY A 83 -39.65 4.60 -5.87
N GLN A 84 -40.94 4.26 -5.83
CA GLN A 84 -41.64 3.67 -6.96
C GLN A 84 -41.69 4.60 -8.18
N LEU A 85 -41.80 5.91 -7.99
CA LEU A 85 -41.72 6.89 -9.08
C LEU A 85 -40.31 7.01 -9.69
N ALA A 86 -39.25 6.66 -8.94
CA ALA A 86 -37.89 6.68 -9.44
C ALA A 86 -37.49 5.37 -10.14
N VAL A 87 -38.08 4.24 -9.75
CA VAL A 87 -37.68 2.90 -10.23
C VAL A 87 -38.65 2.33 -11.27
N SER A 88 -39.96 2.54 -11.11
CA SER A 88 -40.96 1.96 -12.02
C SER A 88 -41.08 2.75 -13.32
N SER A 89 -41.32 2.05 -14.42
CA SER A 89 -41.65 2.65 -15.73
C SER A 89 -43.13 2.50 -16.09
N ALA A 90 -43.92 1.80 -15.27
CA ALA A 90 -45.33 1.53 -15.54
C ALA A 90 -46.23 2.73 -15.19
N SER A 91 -47.04 3.18 -16.15
CA SER A 91 -47.98 4.30 -15.94
C SER A 91 -49.00 4.02 -14.82
N SER A 92 -49.44 2.78 -14.68
CA SER A 92 -50.37 2.36 -13.61
C SER A 92 -49.77 2.53 -12.21
N VAL A 93 -48.51 2.13 -12.01
CA VAL A 93 -47.80 2.23 -10.74
C VAL A 93 -47.49 3.70 -10.43
N GLY A 94 -46.94 4.44 -11.41
CA GLY A 94 -46.64 5.85 -11.21
C GLY A 94 -47.88 6.70 -10.92
N GLY A 95 -48.96 6.51 -11.67
CA GLY A 95 -50.22 7.21 -11.43
C GLY A 95 -50.81 6.90 -10.05
N ALA A 96 -50.72 5.64 -9.60
CA ALA A 96 -51.12 5.26 -8.25
C ALA A 96 -50.23 5.93 -7.18
N SER A 97 -48.92 5.98 -7.38
CA SER A 97 -47.98 6.61 -6.45
C SER A 97 -48.17 8.12 -6.35
N VAL A 98 -48.37 8.83 -7.47
CA VAL A 98 -48.71 10.26 -7.47
C VAL A 98 -50.02 10.49 -6.73
N ARG A 99 -51.04 9.66 -6.99
CA ARG A 99 -52.33 9.76 -6.32
C ARG A 99 -52.24 9.53 -4.81
N LEU A 100 -51.42 8.57 -4.36
CA LEU A 100 -51.17 8.34 -2.95
C LEU A 100 -50.53 9.56 -2.28
N ILE A 101 -49.50 10.13 -2.90
CA ILE A 101 -48.81 11.32 -2.40
C ILE A 101 -49.77 12.52 -2.31
N LEU A 102 -50.56 12.77 -3.35
CA LEU A 102 -51.58 13.82 -3.35
C LEU A 102 -52.63 13.61 -2.27
N LEU A 103 -53.09 12.37 -2.10
CA LEU A 103 -54.06 12.04 -1.07
C LEU A 103 -53.52 12.35 0.33
N MET A 104 -52.25 12.03 0.59
CA MET A 104 -51.59 12.40 1.85
C MET A 104 -51.44 13.92 2.00
N ALA A 105 -51.03 14.62 0.94
CA ALA A 105 -50.86 16.06 0.94
C ALA A 105 -52.20 16.81 1.16
N ASN A 106 -53.29 16.34 0.55
CA ASN A 106 -54.60 16.98 0.67
C ASN A 106 -55.26 16.76 2.04
N GLN A 107 -54.98 15.63 2.71
CA GLN A 107 -55.55 15.35 4.03
C GLN A 107 -54.77 15.99 5.19
N GLN A 108 -53.44 16.13 5.05
CA GLN A 108 -52.55 16.60 6.12
C GLN A 108 -51.50 17.59 5.59
N GLU A 109 -51.94 18.62 4.85
CA GLU A 109 -51.07 19.53 4.09
C GLU A 109 -49.95 20.12 4.95
N ALA A 110 -50.27 20.70 6.11
CA ALA A 110 -49.30 21.36 6.98
C ALA A 110 -48.17 20.43 7.46
N ARG A 111 -48.44 19.12 7.51
CA ARG A 111 -47.52 18.10 8.02
C ARG A 111 -46.77 17.39 6.90
N VAL A 112 -47.47 17.02 5.84
CA VAL A 112 -46.93 16.25 4.70
C VAL A 112 -46.10 17.15 3.79
N LYS A 113 -46.47 18.42 3.63
CA LYS A 113 -45.76 19.36 2.75
C LYS A 113 -44.28 19.56 3.14
N PRO A 114 -43.89 19.79 4.41
CA PRO A 114 -42.48 19.81 4.81
C PRO A 114 -41.72 18.51 4.50
N LEU A 115 -42.38 17.35 4.66
CA LEU A 115 -41.78 16.05 4.33
C LEU A 115 -41.56 15.90 2.83
N LEU A 116 -42.49 16.36 1.99
CA LEU A 116 -42.34 16.38 0.53
C LEU A 116 -41.16 17.24 0.06
N LEU A 117 -40.92 18.37 0.73
CA LEU A 117 -39.78 19.26 0.42
C LEU A 117 -38.42 18.63 0.76
N SER A 118 -38.39 17.55 1.55
CA SER A 118 -37.15 16.80 1.80
C SER A 118 -36.65 16.04 0.56
N PHE A 119 -37.55 15.70 -0.37
CA PHE A 119 -37.26 15.00 -1.62
C PHE A 119 -36.79 15.98 -2.71
N ARG A 120 -35.50 16.31 -2.69
CA ARG A 120 -34.91 17.22 -3.69
C ARG A 120 -35.02 16.67 -5.11
N GLY A 121 -35.61 17.44 -6.02
CA GLY A 121 -35.74 17.09 -7.43
C GLY A 121 -37.00 16.29 -7.78
N LEU A 122 -37.90 16.08 -6.83
CA LEU A 122 -39.19 15.41 -7.06
C LEU A 122 -40.02 16.16 -8.13
N ASP A 123 -40.01 17.49 -8.11
CA ASP A 123 -40.62 18.34 -9.14
C ASP A 123 -40.05 18.05 -10.55
N SER A 124 -38.73 17.92 -10.66
CA SER A 124 -38.07 17.63 -11.93
C SER A 124 -38.32 16.20 -12.42
N LEU A 125 -38.45 15.24 -11.51
CA LEU A 125 -38.78 13.84 -11.81
C LEU A 125 -40.22 13.73 -12.32
N LEU A 126 -41.15 14.41 -11.66
CA LEU A 126 -42.55 14.47 -12.07
C LEU A 126 -42.72 15.12 -13.45
N ASP A 127 -42.04 16.25 -13.67
CA ASP A 127 -42.12 17.00 -14.93
C ASP A 127 -41.50 16.24 -16.12
N LYS A 128 -40.37 15.56 -15.91
CA LYS A 128 -39.63 14.90 -17.01
C LYS A 128 -40.10 13.49 -17.31
N ASP A 129 -40.32 12.68 -16.27
CA ASP A 129 -40.47 11.24 -16.44
C ASP A 129 -41.94 10.80 -16.47
N TRP A 130 -42.85 11.60 -15.88
CA TRP A 130 -44.24 11.22 -15.63
C TRP A 130 -45.31 12.07 -16.35
N ARG A 131 -45.00 13.28 -16.81
CA ARG A 131 -45.89 14.03 -17.71
C ARG A 131 -46.09 13.31 -19.05
N GLY A 132 -47.29 13.44 -19.61
CA GLY A 132 -47.74 12.82 -20.86
C GLY A 132 -48.17 11.36 -20.73
N ARG A 133 -48.31 10.83 -19.50
CA ARG A 133 -48.64 9.41 -19.25
C ARG A 133 -50.11 9.14 -18.87
N GLY A 134 -50.96 10.16 -18.92
CA GLY A 134 -52.42 10.03 -18.75
C GLY A 134 -52.99 10.44 -17.38
N PHE A 135 -52.19 11.08 -16.53
CA PHE A 135 -52.59 11.60 -15.20
C PHE A 135 -51.89 12.96 -14.92
N ASP A 136 -51.82 13.80 -15.97
CA ASP A 136 -51.08 15.06 -15.95
C ASP A 136 -51.66 16.06 -14.95
N GLN A 137 -52.97 16.02 -14.74
CA GLN A 137 -53.66 16.89 -13.78
C GLN A 137 -53.17 16.64 -12.34
N GLU A 138 -52.99 15.38 -11.96
CA GLU A 138 -52.45 14.98 -10.67
C GLU A 138 -50.96 15.38 -10.54
N VAL A 139 -50.17 15.17 -11.60
CA VAL A 139 -48.76 15.60 -11.63
C VAL A 139 -48.63 17.11 -11.43
N ASP A 140 -49.45 17.89 -12.12
CA ASP A 140 -49.43 19.36 -12.03
C ASP A 140 -49.86 19.87 -10.65
N GLN A 141 -50.86 19.24 -10.02
CA GLN A 141 -51.26 19.54 -8.66
C GLN A 141 -50.12 19.31 -7.66
N LEU A 142 -49.40 18.19 -7.80
CA LEU A 142 -48.30 17.85 -6.90
C LEU A 142 -47.12 18.81 -7.08
N ILE A 143 -46.79 19.16 -8.32
CA ILE A 143 -45.77 20.16 -8.64
C ILE A 143 -46.15 21.53 -8.03
N ALA A 144 -47.42 21.94 -8.12
CA ALA A 144 -47.88 23.18 -7.53
C ALA A 144 -47.73 23.20 -5.99
N ILE A 145 -48.04 22.09 -5.30
CA ILE A 145 -47.85 21.95 -3.85
C ILE A 145 -46.37 22.10 -3.49
N ILE A 146 -45.47 21.42 -4.22
CA ILE A 146 -44.02 21.46 -3.98
C ILE A 146 -43.44 22.87 -4.23
N GLN A 147 -43.90 23.57 -5.28
CA GLN A 147 -43.36 24.87 -5.67
C GLN A 147 -43.95 26.06 -4.89
N SER A 148 -45.09 25.87 -4.20
CA SER A 148 -45.79 26.95 -3.47
C SER A 148 -44.97 27.59 -2.34
N ASP A 149 -43.99 26.89 -1.75
CA ASP A 149 -43.13 27.38 -0.65
C ASP A 149 -41.69 27.74 -1.05
N ALA A 150 -41.28 27.47 -2.29
CA ALA A 150 -39.94 27.80 -2.78
C ALA A 150 -39.66 29.33 -2.81
N ARG A 151 -40.68 30.16 -2.56
CA ARG A 151 -40.62 31.63 -2.61
C ARG A 151 -40.16 32.30 -1.31
N ILE A 152 -40.00 31.57 -0.19
CA ILE A 152 -39.74 32.20 1.14
C ILE A 152 -38.27 32.15 1.60
N LEU A 153 -37.38 31.35 0.99
CA LEU A 153 -35.95 31.39 1.35
C LEU A 153 -35.16 32.32 0.43
N PRO A 154 -34.42 33.33 0.96
CA PRO A 154 -33.51 34.13 0.14
C PRO A 154 -32.49 33.18 -0.51
N GLN A 155 -32.52 33.10 -1.84
CA GLN A 155 -31.69 32.21 -2.65
C GLN A 155 -30.19 32.31 -2.31
N ALA A 156 -29.73 33.48 -1.87
CA ALA A 156 -28.37 33.73 -1.39
C ALA A 156 -28.00 33.00 -0.07
N CYS A 157 -28.97 32.74 0.81
CA CYS A 157 -28.74 32.01 2.07
C CYS A 157 -28.62 30.49 1.81
N SER A 158 -29.46 29.96 0.90
CA SER A 158 -29.42 28.58 0.41
C SER A 158 -28.10 28.25 -0.29
N GLU A 159 -27.60 29.15 -1.15
CA GLU A 159 -26.35 28.95 -1.88
C GLU A 159 -25.12 28.92 -0.96
N ARG A 160 -25.06 29.78 0.06
CA ARG A 160 -23.98 29.77 1.05
C ARG A 160 -23.97 28.50 1.87
N VAL A 161 -25.13 28.03 2.31
CA VAL A 161 -25.26 26.75 3.03
C VAL A 161 -24.87 25.58 2.12
N ARG A 162 -25.32 25.57 0.86
CA ARG A 162 -24.94 24.55 -0.14
C ARG A 162 -23.43 24.53 -0.41
N ALA A 163 -22.82 25.70 -0.60
CA ALA A 163 -21.37 25.83 -0.80
C ALA A 163 -20.60 25.35 0.44
N ALA A 164 -21.04 25.72 1.65
CA ALA A 164 -20.44 25.25 2.89
C ALA A 164 -20.54 23.72 3.02
N CYS A 165 -21.69 23.12 2.71
CA CYS A 165 -21.84 21.66 2.72
C CYS A 165 -20.90 20.96 1.72
N LEU A 166 -20.73 21.51 0.51
CA LEU A 166 -19.80 20.96 -0.49
C LEU A 166 -18.35 21.03 -0.03
N ILE A 167 -17.92 22.19 0.49
CA ILE A 167 -16.57 22.37 1.04
C ILE A 167 -16.32 21.41 2.21
N GLN A 168 -17.28 21.30 3.12
CA GLN A 168 -17.18 20.41 4.28
C GLN A 168 -17.16 18.93 3.87
N ALA A 169 -17.97 18.51 2.90
CA ALA A 169 -17.97 17.14 2.39
C ALA A 169 -16.64 16.82 1.68
N ALA A 170 -16.12 17.75 0.87
CA ALA A 170 -14.83 17.63 0.22
C ALA A 170 -13.69 17.50 1.26
N TRP A 171 -13.70 18.32 2.31
CA TRP A 171 -12.71 18.28 3.38
C TRP A 171 -12.79 16.98 4.20
N ARG A 172 -13.98 16.59 4.68
CA ARG A 172 -14.19 15.34 5.43
C ARG A 172 -13.73 14.13 4.62
N SER A 173 -14.04 14.10 3.33
CA SER A 173 -13.61 13.02 2.45
C SER A 173 -12.09 13.02 2.19
N PHE A 174 -11.46 14.19 2.05
CA PHE A 174 -10.00 14.31 1.96
C PHE A 174 -9.31 13.81 3.24
N GLN A 175 -9.82 14.18 4.41
CA GLN A 175 -9.29 13.76 5.70
C GLN A 175 -9.36 12.23 5.86
N THR A 176 -10.49 11.61 5.52
CA THR A 176 -10.63 10.14 5.53
C THR A 176 -9.68 9.47 4.56
N ARG A 177 -9.56 9.95 3.32
CA ARG A 177 -8.61 9.41 2.33
C ARG A 177 -7.15 9.54 2.79
N ARG A 178 -6.79 10.66 3.41
CA ARG A 178 -5.45 10.88 3.96
C ARG A 178 -5.15 9.88 5.08
N ARG A 179 -6.09 9.65 6.01
CA ARG A 179 -5.96 8.66 7.08
C ARG A 179 -5.80 7.23 6.53
N LEU A 180 -6.64 6.84 5.56
CA LEU A 180 -6.56 5.52 4.92
C LEU A 180 -5.23 5.31 4.18
N ARG A 181 -4.75 6.32 3.44
CA ARG A 181 -3.42 6.27 2.79
C ARG A 181 -2.29 6.09 3.80
N SER A 182 -2.36 6.76 4.96
CA SER A 182 -1.38 6.60 6.03
C SER A 182 -1.37 5.17 6.59
N LEU A 183 -2.55 4.58 6.81
CA LEU A 183 -2.68 3.19 7.28
C LEU A 183 -2.18 2.19 6.24
N ASN A 184 -2.58 2.33 4.97
CA ASN A 184 -2.10 1.47 3.89
C ASN A 184 -0.57 1.53 3.76
N ARG A 185 0.04 2.72 3.90
CA ARG A 185 1.51 2.85 3.93
C ARG A 185 2.13 2.09 5.09
N ALA A 186 1.56 2.14 6.28
CA ALA A 186 2.03 1.39 7.44
C ALA A 186 1.92 -0.13 7.21
N VAL A 187 0.78 -0.60 6.70
CA VAL A 187 0.57 -2.03 6.35
C VAL A 187 1.56 -2.48 5.29
N CYS A 188 1.75 -1.72 4.21
CA CYS A 188 2.75 -2.04 3.18
C CYS A 188 4.17 -2.08 3.75
N LYS A 189 4.54 -1.18 4.66
CA LYS A 189 5.85 -1.22 5.35
C LYS A 189 6.01 -2.53 6.15
N VAL A 190 5.00 -2.93 6.92
CA VAL A 190 5.03 -4.20 7.69
C VAL A 190 5.13 -5.41 6.77
N GLN A 191 4.29 -5.48 5.72
CA GLN A 191 4.30 -6.59 4.77
C GLN A 191 5.63 -6.71 4.02
N ARG A 192 6.22 -5.59 3.58
CA ARG A 192 7.55 -5.59 2.94
C ARG A 192 8.62 -6.08 3.90
N ARG A 193 8.61 -5.60 5.16
CA ARG A 193 9.57 -6.02 6.19
C ARG A 193 9.44 -7.52 6.51
N TYR A 194 8.21 -8.03 6.61
CA TYR A 194 7.96 -9.46 6.82
C TYR A 194 8.48 -10.31 5.65
N ARG A 195 8.15 -9.94 4.40
CA ARG A 195 8.62 -10.65 3.20
C ARG A 195 10.14 -10.61 3.07
N SER A 196 10.77 -9.47 3.40
CA SER A 196 12.23 -9.33 3.41
C SER A 196 12.87 -10.24 4.46
N ARG A 197 12.34 -10.23 5.70
CA ARG A 197 12.83 -11.11 6.78
C ARG A 197 12.65 -12.59 6.43
N ARG A 198 11.53 -12.96 5.81
CA ARG A 198 11.29 -14.34 5.36
C ARG A 198 12.31 -14.79 4.31
N ARG A 199 12.66 -13.93 3.35
CA ARG A 199 13.69 -14.24 2.35
C ARG A 199 15.09 -14.37 2.97
N GLN A 200 15.48 -13.42 3.82
CA GLN A 200 16.77 -13.49 4.53
C GLN A 200 16.91 -14.76 5.38
N GLN A 201 15.82 -15.16 6.04
CA GLN A 201 15.83 -16.40 6.83
C GLN A 201 16.04 -17.64 5.95
N GLN A 202 15.40 -17.68 4.78
CA GLN A 202 15.57 -18.77 3.81
C GLN A 202 16.98 -18.79 3.22
N GLU A 203 17.49 -17.64 2.79
CA GLU A 203 18.85 -17.48 2.29
C GLU A 203 19.87 -17.95 3.34
N HIS A 204 19.70 -17.55 4.60
CA HIS A 204 20.60 -17.97 5.67
C HIS A 204 20.53 -19.47 5.97
N GLU A 205 19.33 -20.07 5.92
CA GLU A 205 19.18 -21.53 6.07
C GLU A 205 19.81 -22.29 4.90
N GLU A 206 19.70 -21.78 3.67
CA GLU A 206 20.34 -22.35 2.49
C GLU A 206 21.87 -22.21 2.55
N GLU A 207 22.38 -21.04 2.96
CA GLU A 207 23.80 -20.80 3.20
C GLU A 207 24.36 -21.76 4.25
N GLN A 208 23.66 -21.93 5.38
CA GLN A 208 24.06 -22.87 6.43
C GLN A 208 24.11 -24.31 5.92
N ARG A 209 23.09 -24.76 5.18
CA ARG A 209 23.07 -26.10 4.58
C ARG A 209 24.23 -26.27 3.59
N GLY A 210 24.45 -25.27 2.73
CA GLY A 210 25.57 -25.26 1.79
C GLY A 210 26.93 -25.34 2.51
N GLU A 211 27.11 -24.58 3.59
CA GLU A 211 28.32 -24.64 4.42
C GLU A 211 28.52 -26.01 5.05
N GLU A 212 27.47 -26.62 5.61
CA GLU A 212 27.53 -27.95 6.22
C GLU A 212 27.89 -29.02 5.18
N GLU A 213 27.28 -28.97 4.00
CA GLU A 213 27.62 -29.84 2.88
C GLU A 213 29.07 -29.67 2.44
N LEU A 214 29.55 -28.43 2.32
CA LEU A 214 30.95 -28.11 2.01
C LEU A 214 31.90 -28.68 3.08
N ARG A 215 31.59 -28.50 4.36
CA ARG A 215 32.38 -29.04 5.49
C ARG A 215 32.42 -30.56 5.43
N PHE A 216 31.30 -31.21 5.16
CA PHE A 216 31.24 -32.66 4.99
C PHE A 216 32.08 -33.13 3.79
N GLN A 217 31.95 -32.48 2.64
CA GLN A 217 32.75 -32.80 1.45
C GLN A 217 34.25 -32.64 1.70
N VAL A 218 34.68 -31.58 2.39
CA VAL A 218 36.08 -31.38 2.78
C VAL A 218 36.55 -32.49 3.71
N CYS A 219 35.74 -32.90 4.69
CA CYS A 219 36.04 -34.00 5.60
C CYS A 219 36.26 -35.31 4.83
N VAL A 220 35.33 -35.65 3.93
CA VAL A 220 35.40 -36.84 3.09
C VAL A 220 36.63 -36.81 2.18
N ARG A 221 36.90 -35.69 1.50
CA ARG A 221 38.11 -35.53 0.66
C ARG A 221 39.39 -35.72 1.47
N ARG A 222 39.48 -35.14 2.67
CA ARG A 222 40.61 -35.33 3.59
C ARG A 222 40.76 -36.79 4.01
N GLN A 223 39.66 -37.47 4.34
CA GLN A 223 39.68 -38.87 4.73
C GLN A 223 40.14 -39.76 3.56
N GLN A 224 39.62 -39.55 2.36
CA GLN A 224 40.03 -40.26 1.15
C GLN A 224 41.52 -40.02 0.84
N ALA A 225 42.00 -38.78 0.93
CA ALA A 225 43.42 -38.44 0.75
C ALA A 225 44.30 -39.16 1.77
N ARG A 226 43.91 -39.19 3.05
CA ARG A 226 44.61 -39.97 4.08
C ARG A 226 44.64 -41.45 3.74
N ARG A 227 43.51 -42.06 3.36
CA ARG A 227 43.46 -43.48 2.98
C ARG A 227 44.39 -43.79 1.80
N LYS A 228 44.35 -42.97 0.75
CA LYS A 228 45.25 -43.11 -0.42
C LYS A 228 46.71 -42.99 -0.03
N PHE A 229 47.06 -42.03 0.82
CA PHE A 229 48.43 -41.87 1.35
C PHE A 229 48.90 -43.11 2.11
N HIS A 230 48.11 -43.60 3.09
CA HIS A 230 48.46 -44.79 3.86
C HIS A 230 48.52 -46.06 3.00
N GLN A 231 47.72 -46.14 1.93
CA GLN A 231 47.80 -47.24 0.97
C GLN A 231 49.13 -47.22 0.20
N LYS A 232 49.54 -46.06 -0.35
CA LYS A 232 50.83 -45.92 -1.03
C LYS A 232 52.01 -46.18 -0.10
N GLN A 233 51.95 -45.68 1.14
CA GLN A 233 53.00 -45.91 2.13
C GLN A 233 53.15 -47.40 2.45
N ARG A 234 52.03 -48.14 2.62
CA ARG A 234 52.06 -49.60 2.82
C ARG A 234 52.65 -50.34 1.62
N GLN A 235 52.29 -49.96 0.40
CA GLN A 235 52.85 -50.55 -0.81
C GLN A 235 54.36 -50.33 -0.91
N LEU A 236 54.84 -49.11 -0.61
CA LEU A 236 56.28 -48.82 -0.60
C LEU A 236 57.03 -49.65 0.43
N LEU A 237 56.49 -49.76 1.66
CA LEU A 237 57.09 -50.57 2.73
C LEU A 237 57.13 -52.07 2.40
N GLN A 238 56.18 -52.58 1.61
CA GLN A 238 56.19 -53.96 1.12
C GLN A 238 57.29 -54.22 0.09
N LEU A 239 57.69 -53.21 -0.68
CA LEU A 239 58.72 -53.32 -1.74
C LEU A 239 60.13 -53.04 -1.23
N LEU A 240 60.26 -52.37 -0.07
CA LEU A 240 61.55 -51.93 0.46
C LEU A 240 62.32 -53.10 1.10
N PRO A 241 63.65 -53.20 0.89
CA PRO A 241 64.49 -54.12 1.65
C PRO A 241 64.44 -53.85 3.17
N PRO A 242 64.40 -54.89 4.03
CA PRO A 242 64.26 -54.72 5.49
C PRO A 242 65.32 -53.83 6.13
N ASP A 243 66.55 -53.86 5.62
CA ASP A 243 67.69 -53.05 6.06
C ASP A 243 67.51 -51.54 5.77
N GLN A 244 66.68 -51.19 4.79
CA GLN A 244 66.42 -49.80 4.39
C GLN A 244 65.18 -49.19 5.06
N VAL A 245 64.30 -50.01 5.65
CA VAL A 245 63.04 -49.56 6.26
C VAL A 245 63.28 -48.55 7.37
N GLN A 246 64.27 -48.80 8.24
CA GLN A 246 64.56 -47.94 9.38
C GLN A 246 65.05 -46.55 8.95
N TRP A 247 65.92 -46.49 7.93
CA TRP A 247 66.41 -45.24 7.38
C TRP A 247 65.26 -44.42 6.77
N TYR A 248 64.39 -45.06 6.00
CA TYR A 248 63.23 -44.40 5.38
C TYR A 248 62.26 -43.81 6.42
N LEU A 249 61.98 -44.56 7.51
CA LEU A 249 61.12 -44.07 8.58
C LEU A 249 61.73 -42.85 9.30
N GLN A 250 63.04 -42.88 9.57
CA GLN A 250 63.75 -41.73 10.15
C GLN A 250 63.72 -40.50 9.25
N GLU A 251 63.86 -40.68 7.95
CA GLU A 251 63.77 -39.55 7.00
C GLU A 251 62.33 -38.98 6.95
N CYS A 252 61.32 -39.85 7.03
CA CYS A 252 59.92 -39.43 7.17
C CYS A 252 59.67 -38.64 8.46
N GLU A 253 60.24 -39.07 9.59
CA GLU A 253 60.17 -38.36 10.87
C GLU A 253 60.86 -37.00 10.81
N ARG A 254 62.06 -36.93 10.20
CA ARG A 254 62.79 -35.68 9.98
C ARG A 254 61.98 -34.71 9.11
N GLY A 255 61.45 -35.18 7.98
CA GLY A 255 60.60 -34.39 7.09
C GLY A 255 59.34 -33.87 7.81
N ALA A 256 58.68 -34.73 8.59
CA ALA A 256 57.52 -34.33 9.40
C ALA A 256 57.90 -33.29 10.48
N ALA A 257 59.03 -33.46 11.16
CA ALA A 257 59.51 -32.52 12.16
C ALA A 257 59.75 -31.13 11.55
N VAL A 258 60.37 -31.04 10.36
CA VAL A 258 60.57 -29.76 9.66
C VAL A 258 59.23 -29.08 9.33
N VAL A 259 58.25 -29.83 8.83
CA VAL A 259 56.91 -29.29 8.54
C VAL A 259 56.23 -28.78 9.80
N ILE A 260 56.23 -29.57 10.89
CA ILE A 260 55.63 -29.17 12.17
C ILE A 260 56.32 -27.92 12.73
N GLN A 261 57.64 -27.89 12.71
CA GLN A 261 58.42 -26.75 13.20
C GLN A 261 58.17 -25.49 12.37
N SER A 262 58.08 -25.59 11.04
CA SER A 262 57.79 -24.44 10.17
C SER A 262 56.39 -23.88 10.45
N TYR A 263 55.38 -24.74 10.60
CA TYR A 263 54.03 -24.35 11.00
C TYR A 263 54.00 -23.68 12.37
N TRP A 264 54.72 -24.23 13.35
CA TRP A 264 54.81 -23.65 14.70
C TRP A 264 55.50 -22.28 14.69
N ARG A 265 56.60 -22.12 13.95
CA ARG A 265 57.25 -20.80 13.77
C ARG A 265 56.27 -19.79 13.20
N GLY A 266 55.50 -20.16 12.18
CA GLY A 266 54.46 -19.30 11.60
C GLY A 266 53.32 -18.99 12.57
N PHE A 267 52.82 -19.99 13.31
CA PHE A 267 51.79 -19.79 14.33
C PHE A 267 52.26 -18.85 15.43
N ARG A 268 53.49 -19.03 15.92
CA ARG A 268 54.10 -18.18 16.94
C ARG A 268 54.19 -16.73 16.49
N GLU A 269 54.65 -16.47 15.27
CA GLU A 269 54.69 -15.09 14.75
C GLU A 269 53.30 -14.51 14.59
N ARG A 270 52.34 -15.25 14.01
CA ARG A 270 50.95 -14.77 13.91
C ARG A 270 50.35 -14.46 15.28
N ARG A 271 50.65 -15.26 16.31
CA ARG A 271 50.20 -15.02 17.68
C ARG A 271 50.86 -13.78 18.29
N ARG A 272 52.15 -13.53 18.03
CA ARG A 272 52.83 -12.29 18.42
C ARG A 272 52.21 -11.07 17.72
N TYR A 273 51.92 -11.16 16.42
CA TYR A 273 51.22 -10.11 15.69
C TYR A 273 49.76 -9.92 16.14
N ASN A 274 49.11 -10.97 16.66
CA ASN A 274 47.74 -10.91 17.19
C ASN A 274 47.67 -10.29 18.60
N THR A 275 48.78 -9.84 19.16
CA THR A 275 48.75 -9.00 20.35
C THR A 275 48.02 -7.70 20.00
N HIS A 276 46.95 -7.39 20.72
CA HIS A 276 46.04 -6.27 20.45
C HIS A 276 46.80 -4.95 20.16
N THR A 277 47.88 -4.68 20.90
CA THR A 277 48.73 -3.49 20.72
C THR A 277 49.42 -3.40 19.35
N LEU A 278 49.98 -4.49 18.83
CA LEU A 278 50.66 -4.51 17.54
C LEU A 278 49.67 -4.47 16.36
N ARG A 279 48.51 -5.11 16.50
CA ARG A 279 47.44 -5.01 15.50
C ARG A 279 46.90 -3.59 15.41
N HIS A 280 46.53 -2.98 16.54
CA HIS A 280 45.95 -1.64 16.54
C HIS A 280 46.92 -0.59 16.02
N THR A 281 48.21 -0.65 16.39
CA THR A 281 49.23 0.27 15.87
C THR A 281 49.43 0.10 14.36
N HIS A 282 49.49 -1.15 13.86
CA HIS A 282 49.59 -1.39 12.42
C HIS A 282 48.34 -0.91 11.65
N THR A 283 47.14 -1.18 12.16
CA THR A 283 45.89 -0.70 11.55
C THR A 283 45.79 0.82 11.58
N GLN A 284 46.17 1.47 12.68
CA GLN A 284 46.24 2.93 12.77
C GLN A 284 47.24 3.52 11.78
N GLN A 285 48.44 2.94 11.66
CA GLN A 285 49.44 3.37 10.68
C GLN A 285 48.98 3.15 9.25
N HIS A 286 48.33 2.02 8.96
CA HIS A 286 47.75 1.73 7.65
C HIS A 286 46.66 2.74 7.31
N ALA A 287 45.71 2.97 8.21
CA ALA A 287 44.67 3.97 8.06
C ALA A 287 45.26 5.38 7.86
N ALA A 288 46.27 5.76 8.65
CA ALA A 288 46.97 7.03 8.50
C ALA A 288 47.64 7.15 7.11
N ARG A 289 48.31 6.10 6.62
CA ARG A 289 48.91 6.08 5.27
C ARG A 289 47.84 6.18 4.18
N THR A 290 46.72 5.49 4.33
CA THR A 290 45.58 5.57 3.40
C THR A 290 45.00 6.98 3.36
N LEU A 291 44.77 7.60 4.52
CA LEU A 291 44.30 8.99 4.61
C LEU A 291 45.32 9.97 4.03
N GLN A 292 46.61 9.84 4.36
CA GLN A 292 47.67 10.69 3.82
C GLN A 292 47.77 10.57 2.29
N ARG A 293 47.65 9.35 1.74
CA ARG A 293 47.61 9.12 0.29
C ARG A 293 46.39 9.76 -0.34
N ALA A 294 45.21 9.58 0.25
CA ALA A 294 43.97 10.19 -0.24
C ALA A 294 44.06 11.73 -0.23
N VAL A 295 44.60 12.33 0.83
CA VAL A 295 44.81 13.79 0.91
C VAL A 295 45.81 14.26 -0.14
N ARG A 296 46.94 13.56 -0.34
CA ARG A 296 47.91 13.91 -1.39
C ARG A 296 47.29 13.85 -2.79
N LEU A 297 46.55 12.78 -3.10
CA LEU A 297 45.83 12.63 -4.36
C LEU A 297 44.78 13.73 -4.54
N PHE A 298 44.07 14.09 -3.46
CA PHE A 298 43.12 15.20 -3.47
C PHE A 298 43.79 16.54 -3.79
N LEU A 299 44.93 16.85 -3.16
CA LEU A 299 45.67 18.08 -3.40
C LEU A 299 46.24 18.13 -4.82
N GLN A 300 46.84 17.03 -5.31
CA GLN A 300 47.34 16.91 -6.69
C GLN A 300 46.22 17.08 -7.73
N SER A 301 45.05 16.48 -7.47
CA SER A 301 43.87 16.66 -8.32
C SER A 301 43.37 18.11 -8.33
N GLY A 302 43.48 18.81 -7.21
CA GLY A 302 43.19 20.24 -7.09
C GLY A 302 44.16 21.13 -7.87
N GLU A 303 45.46 20.80 -7.88
CA GLU A 303 46.50 21.49 -8.66
C GLU A 303 46.36 21.25 -10.17
N GLN A 304 46.04 20.02 -10.59
CA GLN A 304 45.77 19.72 -12.01
C GLN A 304 44.51 20.42 -12.54
N ARG A 305 43.46 20.57 -11.72
CA ARG A 305 42.26 21.35 -12.08
C ARG A 305 42.53 22.86 -12.17
N ARG A 306 43.56 23.34 -11.47
CA ARG A 306 44.00 24.74 -11.46
C ARG A 306 44.89 25.07 -12.66
N SER A 307 45.60 24.09 -13.24
CA SER A 307 46.56 24.32 -14.32
C SER A 307 45.84 24.65 -15.64
N PRO A 308 45.98 25.87 -16.19
CA PRO A 308 45.52 26.18 -17.54
C PRO A 308 46.32 25.33 -18.55
N PRO A 309 45.78 25.02 -19.75
CA PRO A 309 46.60 24.47 -20.81
C PRO A 309 47.80 25.39 -21.06
N LEU A 310 48.99 24.82 -21.29
CA LEU A 310 50.27 25.55 -21.43
C LEU A 310 50.25 26.67 -22.48
N SER A 311 49.21 26.72 -23.34
CA SER A 311 48.97 27.75 -24.34
C SER A 311 48.42 29.08 -23.80
N VAL A 312 47.95 29.16 -22.54
CA VAL A 312 47.22 30.34 -22.01
C VAL A 312 47.94 31.04 -20.85
N VAL A 313 49.02 30.46 -20.31
CA VAL A 313 49.64 30.96 -19.07
C VAL A 313 50.39 32.28 -19.30
N THR A 314 49.91 33.37 -18.69
CA THR A 314 50.64 34.65 -18.58
C THR A 314 51.42 34.74 -17.25
N ALA A 315 52.52 35.51 -17.20
CA ALA A 315 53.37 35.61 -16.00
C ALA A 315 52.62 36.12 -14.75
N THR A 316 51.60 36.95 -14.94
CA THR A 316 50.72 37.46 -13.88
C THR A 316 49.74 36.43 -13.31
N GLU A 317 49.36 35.42 -14.09
CA GLU A 317 48.48 34.34 -13.61
C GLU A 317 49.25 33.31 -12.79
N ALA A 318 50.55 33.11 -13.09
CA ALA A 318 51.44 32.24 -12.32
C ALA A 318 51.54 32.66 -10.84
N ASP A 319 51.62 33.97 -10.58
CA ASP A 319 51.69 34.52 -9.21
C ASP A 319 50.39 34.33 -8.41
N SER A 320 49.24 34.20 -9.10
CA SER A 320 47.94 33.96 -8.46
C SER A 320 47.79 32.55 -7.87
N PHE A 321 48.56 31.58 -8.36
CA PHE A 321 48.52 30.18 -7.90
C PHE A 321 49.27 29.96 -6.58
N LEU A 322 50.07 30.92 -6.12
CA LEU A 322 50.78 30.86 -4.84
C LEU A 322 49.88 31.17 -3.63
N SER A 323 48.62 31.58 -3.85
CA SER A 323 47.68 31.90 -2.77
C SER A 323 46.73 30.73 -2.43
N PRO A 324 46.63 30.30 -1.15
CA PRO A 324 45.67 29.28 -0.70
C PRO A 324 44.20 29.61 -0.98
N SER A 325 43.88 30.90 -1.09
CA SER A 325 42.55 31.48 -1.25
C SER A 325 41.80 31.01 -2.51
N GLY A 326 42.52 30.83 -3.61
CA GLY A 326 41.90 30.50 -4.91
C GLY A 326 41.26 29.11 -4.97
N ALA A 327 41.79 28.13 -4.23
CA ALA A 327 41.28 26.76 -4.21
C ALA A 327 39.95 26.69 -3.47
N ILE A 328 39.88 27.43 -2.35
CA ILE A 328 38.69 27.52 -1.53
C ILE A 328 37.57 28.22 -2.32
N ALA A 329 37.90 29.30 -3.04
CA ALA A 329 36.93 30.04 -3.86
C ALA A 329 36.42 29.23 -5.08
N ALA A 330 37.30 28.54 -5.80
CA ALA A 330 36.89 27.67 -6.93
C ALA A 330 35.99 26.52 -6.44
N ARG A 331 36.34 25.90 -5.32
CA ARG A 331 35.53 24.84 -4.72
C ARG A 331 34.17 25.32 -4.20
N ALA A 332 34.12 26.53 -3.64
CA ALA A 332 32.85 27.15 -3.24
C ALA A 332 31.96 27.44 -4.45
N ARG A 333 32.55 27.85 -5.59
CA ARG A 333 31.81 28.00 -6.86
C ARG A 333 31.33 26.66 -7.40
N ASP A 334 32.17 25.64 -7.43
CA ASP A 334 31.80 24.32 -7.96
C ASP A 334 30.77 23.61 -7.08
N SER A 335 30.90 23.70 -5.74
CA SER A 335 29.89 23.15 -4.82
C SER A 335 28.56 23.87 -4.97
N HIS A 336 28.59 25.21 -5.09
CA HIS A 336 27.40 26.00 -5.36
C HIS A 336 26.77 25.64 -6.71
N ASN A 337 27.58 25.49 -7.77
CA ASN A 337 27.11 25.07 -9.09
C ASN A 337 26.52 23.65 -9.07
N ALA A 338 27.14 22.72 -8.35
CA ALA A 338 26.61 21.36 -8.16
C ALA A 338 25.29 21.36 -7.37
N LEU A 339 25.18 22.21 -6.34
CA LEU A 339 23.93 22.43 -5.59
C LEU A 339 22.83 23.01 -6.48
N LEU A 340 23.15 23.99 -7.31
CA LEU A 340 22.24 24.57 -8.29
C LEU A 340 21.81 23.55 -9.35
N GLN A 341 22.71 22.67 -9.79
CA GLN A 341 22.38 21.60 -10.72
C GLN A 341 21.52 20.51 -10.05
N ALA A 342 21.80 20.15 -8.79
CA ALA A 342 21.00 19.21 -8.02
C ALA A 342 19.58 19.73 -7.78
N GLY A 343 19.42 21.03 -7.51
CA GLY A 343 18.11 21.69 -7.39
C GLY A 343 17.32 21.77 -8.71
N ARG A 344 18.00 21.60 -9.86
CA ARG A 344 17.37 21.51 -11.19
C ARG A 344 16.97 20.08 -11.56
N LEU A 345 17.36 19.07 -10.78
CA LEU A 345 16.98 17.68 -11.05
C LEU A 345 15.56 17.39 -10.54
N PRO A 346 14.76 16.59 -11.29
CA PRO A 346 13.42 16.22 -10.87
C PRO A 346 13.40 15.46 -9.53
N TRP A 347 12.36 15.68 -8.72
CA TRP A 347 12.22 15.19 -7.34
C TRP A 347 12.41 13.68 -7.13
N TRP A 348 12.22 12.85 -8.15
CA TRP A 348 12.45 11.40 -8.08
C TRP A 348 13.94 11.02 -8.14
N ARG A 349 14.84 11.95 -8.48
CA ARG A 349 16.30 11.77 -8.40
C ARG A 349 16.92 12.27 -7.09
N THR A 350 16.23 13.14 -6.35
CA THR A 350 16.71 13.76 -5.10
C THR A 350 16.07 13.18 -3.84
N GLY A 351 15.03 12.35 -3.95
CA GLY A 351 14.28 11.78 -2.81
C GLY A 351 14.82 10.47 -2.21
N GLY A 352 16.11 10.18 -2.33
CA GLY A 352 16.73 8.94 -1.84
C GLY A 352 17.44 9.01 -0.48
N ASP A 353 17.92 10.19 -0.06
CA ASP A 353 18.98 10.27 0.97
C ASP A 353 18.54 11.03 2.24
N GLU A 354 17.41 10.63 2.83
CA GLU A 354 17.24 10.77 4.29
C GLU A 354 16.92 9.39 4.88
N ASP A 355 17.89 8.50 4.76
CA ASP A 355 18.15 7.42 5.71
C ASP A 355 19.63 7.07 5.57
N THR A 356 20.44 7.47 6.54
CA THR A 356 21.87 7.24 6.62
C THR A 356 22.16 5.73 6.71
N PHE A 357 22.21 5.06 5.57
CA PHE A 357 22.94 3.80 5.41
C PHE A 357 24.31 4.14 4.81
N SER A 358 25.33 4.12 5.67
CA SER A 358 26.72 4.03 5.24
C SER A 358 26.90 2.90 4.22
N PRO A 359 27.43 3.15 3.01
CA PRO A 359 27.89 2.09 2.15
C PRO A 359 29.35 1.76 2.48
N ALA A 360 29.55 0.49 2.86
CA ALA A 360 30.82 -0.25 2.93
C ALA A 360 31.67 -0.09 4.22
N PRO A 361 32.29 -1.20 4.68
CA PRO A 361 33.26 -1.93 3.87
C PRO A 361 32.83 -3.37 3.52
N LEU A 362 32.22 -3.52 2.33
CA LEU A 362 32.27 -4.79 1.57
C LEU A 362 33.65 -5.00 0.91
N GLN A 363 34.61 -4.11 1.15
CA GLN A 363 35.96 -4.17 0.60
C GLN A 363 36.95 -4.96 1.49
N GLU A 364 36.53 -5.40 2.68
CA GLU A 364 37.34 -6.30 3.53
C GLU A 364 37.10 -7.79 3.23
N LEU A 365 35.97 -8.17 2.61
CA LEU A 365 35.71 -9.57 2.24
C LEU A 365 36.32 -9.99 0.90
N GLU A 366 36.52 -9.07 -0.05
CA GLU A 366 37.18 -9.39 -1.33
C GLU A 366 38.70 -9.60 -1.17
N ALA A 367 39.30 -9.12 -0.08
CA ALA A 367 40.70 -9.35 0.24
C ALA A 367 40.98 -10.73 0.88
N GLU A 368 39.97 -11.40 1.47
CA GLU A 368 40.14 -12.72 2.08
C GLU A 368 39.97 -13.90 1.11
N LEU A 369 39.48 -13.66 -0.11
CA LEU A 369 39.25 -14.72 -1.11
C LEU A 369 40.21 -14.68 -2.33
N GLY A 370 41.13 -13.71 -2.40
CA GLY A 370 42.04 -13.50 -3.54
C GLY A 370 43.43 -14.14 -3.41
N GLY A 371 43.59 -15.23 -2.66
CA GLY A 371 44.90 -15.78 -2.29
C GLY A 371 45.11 -17.28 -2.53
N LEU A 372 44.50 -17.86 -3.57
CA LEU A 372 44.83 -19.22 -4.02
C LEU A 372 46.11 -19.18 -4.87
N PHE A 373 47.26 -19.17 -4.21
CA PHE A 373 48.54 -19.48 -4.84
C PHE A 373 48.53 -20.97 -5.24
N VAL A 374 48.42 -21.21 -6.55
CA VAL A 374 48.65 -22.51 -7.17
C VAL A 374 50.14 -22.83 -7.00
N GLY A 375 50.44 -23.75 -6.09
CA GLY A 375 51.78 -24.32 -5.96
C GLY A 375 52.17 -25.01 -7.26
N GLY A 376 53.14 -24.42 -7.95
CA GLY A 376 53.83 -25.05 -9.06
C GLY A 376 54.51 -26.34 -8.58
N GLN A 377 54.30 -27.40 -9.37
CA GLN A 377 55.05 -28.63 -9.30
C GLN A 377 56.52 -28.32 -9.57
N ILE A 378 57.40 -28.70 -8.65
CA ILE A 378 58.79 -29.01 -9.00
C ILE A 378 58.82 -30.53 -9.16
N GLN A 379 58.79 -30.96 -10.41
CA GLN A 379 59.28 -32.27 -10.80
C GLN A 379 60.79 -32.34 -10.51
N ILE A 380 61.22 -33.58 -10.27
CA ILE A 380 62.59 -34.06 -9.99
C ILE A 380 63.67 -33.28 -10.74
#